data_AF-A0A955FJW4-F1
#
_entry.id   AF-A0A955FJW4-F1
#
_cell.length_a   1.000
_cell.length_b   1.000
_cell.length_c   1.000
_cell.angle_alpha   90.00
_cell.angle_beta   90.00
_cell.angle_gamma   90.00
#
_symmetry.space_group_name_H-M   'P 1'
#
loop_
_entity.id
_entity.type
_entity.pdbx_description
1 polymer ?
#
loop_
_entity_poly.entity_id
_entity_poly.type
_entity_poly.pdbx_seq_one_letter_code
_entity_poly.pdbx_strand_id
1 'polypeptide(L)'
;MFTSLESVDLSSSIHVNCPEGLEPFQRDKLFMSIFDSLKHRKAAIHDATALTDTVLNKLLPYMQNISINKLEIKKIVIDTLLKFDKVAATHYQAFHPLT
;
A
#
# COMPACT_ATOMS: atom_id res chain seq x y z
N MET A 1 20.97 12.08 23.07
CA MET A 1 19.56 11.70 22.89
C MET A 1 19.47 10.84 21.64
N PHE A 2 19.19 9.55 21.80
CA PHE A 2 18.94 8.65 20.66
C PHE A 2 17.44 8.70 20.40
N THR A 3 16.99 9.50 19.44
CA THR A 3 15.62 9.39 18.95
C THR A 3 15.63 8.23 17.98
N SER A 4 15.16 7.05 18.40
CA SER A 4 14.86 5.96 17.48
C SER A 4 13.79 6.46 16.50
N LEU A 5 14.23 6.94 15.34
CA LEU A 5 13.38 7.11 14.19
C LEU A 5 13.13 5.71 13.64
N GLU A 6 12.22 4.97 14.27
CA GLU A 6 11.63 3.73 13.75
C GLU A 6 10.60 4.03 12.65
N SER A 7 10.70 5.18 11.99
CA SER A 7 10.13 5.35 10.66
C SER A 7 10.98 4.49 9.74
N VAL A 8 10.54 3.26 9.49
CA VAL A 8 11.11 2.40 8.48
C VAL A 8 11.31 3.22 7.20
N ASP A 9 12.57 3.49 6.83
CA ASP A 9 12.89 4.23 5.62
C ASP A 9 12.63 3.30 4.44
N LEU A 10 11.34 3.18 4.10
CA LEU A 10 10.82 2.32 3.05
C LEU A 10 11.37 2.71 1.68
N SER A 11 11.74 3.99 1.52
CA SER A 11 12.26 4.58 0.30
C SER A 11 13.63 4.02 -0.09
N SER A 12 14.50 3.70 0.88
CA SER A 12 15.86 3.20 0.60
C SER A 12 15.99 1.67 0.64
N SER A 13 14.98 0.94 1.14
CA SER A 13 15.12 -0.49 1.46
C SER A 13 14.31 -1.45 0.59
N ILE A 14 13.33 -0.99 -0.20
CA ILE A 14 12.43 -1.89 -0.94
C ILE A 14 12.30 -1.53 -2.41
N HIS A 15 12.46 -2.54 -3.25
CA HIS A 15 12.20 -2.47 -4.68
C HIS A 15 10.95 -3.28 -5.03
N VAL A 16 10.05 -2.65 -5.79
CA VAL A 16 8.91 -3.28 -6.42
C VAL A 16 9.35 -3.80 -7.79
N ASN A 17 9.07 -5.07 -8.05
CA ASN A 17 9.30 -5.66 -9.36
C ASN A 17 8.20 -5.20 -10.32
N CYS A 18 8.56 -4.33 -11.27
CA CYS A 18 7.74 -3.93 -12.39
C CYS A 18 8.25 -4.64 -13.67
N PRO A 19 7.38 -4.85 -14.68
CA PRO A 19 7.79 -5.48 -15.94
C PRO A 19 8.89 -4.68 -16.67
N GLU A 20 9.00 -3.38 -16.40
CA GLU A 20 9.98 -2.46 -16.99
C GLU A 20 11.26 -2.31 -16.13
N GLY A 21 11.31 -2.89 -14.92
CA GLY A 21 12.47 -2.81 -14.03
C GLY A 21 12.12 -2.83 -12.53
N LEU A 22 13.14 -2.77 -11.69
CA LEU A 22 12.99 -2.61 -10.24
C LEU A 22 12.82 -1.11 -9.92
N GLU A 23 11.65 -0.74 -9.39
CA GLU A 23 11.38 0.63 -8.95
C GLU A 23 11.35 0.70 -7.42
N PRO A 24 11.85 1.77 -6.79
CA PRO A 24 11.72 1.93 -5.35
C PRO A 24 10.24 1.98 -4.94
N PHE A 25 9.89 1.32 -3.84
CA PHE A 25 8.54 1.36 -3.32
C PHE A 25 8.18 2.79 -2.86
N GLN A 26 7.10 3.35 -3.42
CA GLN A 26 6.65 4.69 -3.09
C GLN A 26 5.37 4.64 -2.25
N ARG A 27 5.49 4.98 -0.96
CA ARG A 27 4.36 5.09 -0.03
C ARG A 27 3.29 6.07 -0.53
N ASP A 28 3.70 7.22 -1.06
CA ASP A 28 2.78 8.24 -1.55
C ASP A 28 1.90 7.74 -2.71
N LYS A 29 2.46 6.93 -3.62
CA LYS A 29 1.68 6.29 -4.69
C LYS A 29 0.63 5.35 -4.10
N LEU A 30 1.01 4.54 -3.11
CA LEU A 30 0.07 3.65 -2.43
C LEU A 30 -1.04 4.43 -1.71
N PHE A 31 -0.68 5.48 -0.98
CA PHE A 31 -1.62 6.34 -0.28
C PHE A 31 -2.61 7.00 -1.26
N MET A 32 -2.12 7.56 -2.37
CA MET A 32 -3.01 8.16 -3.37
C MET A 32 -4.00 7.17 -3.96
N SER A 33 -3.57 5.94 -4.28
CA SER A 33 -4.48 4.90 -4.79
C SER A 33 -5.54 4.48 -3.76
N ILE A 34 -5.16 4.34 -2.49
CA ILE A 34 -6.10 4.02 -1.40
C ILE A 34 -7.06 5.19 -1.16
N PHE A 35 -6.54 6.42 -1.12
CA PHE A 35 -7.32 7.63 -0.93
C PHE A 35 -8.35 7.81 -2.04
N ASP A 36 -7.96 7.62 -3.30
CA ASP A 36 -8.88 7.72 -4.44
C ASP A 36 -10.06 6.75 -4.30
N SER A 37 -9.78 5.54 -3.81
CA SER A 37 -10.81 4.51 -3.55
C SER A 37 -11.69 4.82 -2.34
N LEU A 38 -11.29 5.73 -1.45
CA LEU A 38 -12.03 6.15 -0.25
C LEU A 38 -12.71 7.52 -0.39
N LYS A 39 -12.57 8.20 -1.53
CA LYS A 39 -13.10 9.56 -1.77
C LYS A 39 -14.61 9.70 -1.50
N HIS A 40 -15.37 8.61 -1.54
CA HIS A 40 -16.79 8.60 -1.18
C HIS A 40 -17.06 8.81 0.31
N ARG A 41 -16.06 8.64 1.19
CA ARG A 41 -16.22 8.82 2.64
C ARG A 41 -15.82 10.23 3.09
N LYS A 42 -16.49 10.71 4.14
CA LYS A 42 -16.19 11.99 4.79
C LYS A 42 -14.81 12.01 5.48
N ALA A 43 -14.32 10.86 5.93
CA ALA A 43 -13.03 10.72 6.62
C ALA A 43 -11.93 10.09 5.73
N ALA A 44 -12.05 10.24 4.40
CA ALA A 44 -11.19 9.57 3.42
C ALA A 44 -9.69 9.73 3.66
N ILE A 45 -9.22 10.92 4.07
CA ILE A 45 -7.81 11.18 4.35
C ILE A 45 -7.34 10.37 5.57
N HIS A 46 -8.07 10.44 6.67
CA HIS A 46 -7.73 9.75 7.91
C HIS A 46 -7.73 8.23 7.71
N ASP A 47 -8.80 7.71 7.08
CA ASP A 47 -8.93 6.29 6.75
C ASP A 47 -7.82 5.84 5.79
N ALA A 48 -7.51 6.63 4.76
CA ALA A 48 -6.43 6.30 3.82
C ALA A 48 -5.07 6.24 4.52
N THR A 49 -4.78 7.15 5.46
CA THR A 49 -3.53 7.14 6.22
C THR A 49 -3.42 5.86 7.07
N ALA A 50 -4.48 5.51 7.81
CA ALA A 50 -4.52 4.31 8.65
C ALA A 50 -4.44 3.01 7.83
N LEU A 51 -5.14 2.95 6.69
CA LEU A 51 -5.10 1.80 5.79
C LEU A 51 -3.76 1.65 5.09
N THR A 52 -3.12 2.77 4.70
CA THR A 52 -1.77 2.75 4.15
C THR A 52 -0.80 2.17 5.18
N ASP A 53 -0.85 2.62 6.43
CA ASP A 53 -0.02 2.09 7.51
C ASP A 53 -0.28 0.60 7.75
N THR A 54 -1.54 0.17 7.74
CA THR A 54 -1.92 -1.24 7.87
C THR A 54 -1.34 -2.10 6.74
N VAL A 55 -1.42 -1.62 5.49
CA VAL A 55 -0.86 -2.32 4.33
C VAL A 55 0.67 -2.38 4.43
N LEU A 56 1.32 -1.31 4.87
CA LEU A 56 2.78 -1.29 5.09
C LEU A 56 3.20 -2.31 6.15
N ASN A 57 2.51 -2.36 7.29
CA ASN A 57 2.77 -3.34 8.33
C ASN A 57 2.59 -4.78 7.82
N LYS A 58 1.58 -5.03 6.98
CA LYS A 58 1.41 -6.35 6.32
C LYS A 58 2.48 -6.64 5.27
N LEU A 59 3.07 -5.62 4.67
CA LEU A 59 4.14 -5.75 3.69
C LEU A 59 5.50 -6.01 4.34
N LEU A 60 5.78 -5.46 5.55
CA LEU A 60 7.04 -5.66 6.29
C LEU A 60 7.59 -7.09 6.27
N PRO A 61 6.82 -8.17 6.54
CA PRO A 61 7.33 -9.53 6.47
C PRO A 61 7.75 -9.95 5.05
N TYR A 62 7.11 -9.41 4.00
CA TYR A 62 7.50 -9.65 2.61
C TYR A 62 8.73 -8.83 2.21
N MET A 63 9.06 -7.75 2.93
CA MET A 63 10.25 -6.92 2.68
C MET A 63 11.56 -7.61 3.07
N GLN A 64 11.50 -8.74 3.79
CA GLN A 64 12.67 -9.61 3.96
C GLN A 64 13.12 -10.25 2.65
N ASN A 65 12.21 -10.35 1.67
CA ASN A 65 12.55 -10.71 0.31
C ASN A 65 12.89 -9.43 -0.46
N ILE A 66 14.09 -9.39 -1.05
CA ILE A 66 14.71 -8.23 -1.73
C ILE A 66 13.82 -7.59 -2.82
N SER A 67 12.80 -8.31 -3.29
CA SER A 67 11.88 -7.85 -4.33
C SER A 67 10.44 -8.24 -4.00
N ILE A 68 9.56 -7.23 -3.99
CA ILE A 68 8.12 -7.44 -3.77
C ILE A 68 7.41 -7.32 -5.11
N ASN A 69 6.56 -8.29 -5.41
CA ASN A 69 5.76 -8.24 -6.63
C ASN A 69 4.59 -7.27 -6.47
N LYS A 70 4.35 -6.43 -7.49
CA LYS A 70 3.21 -5.50 -7.53
C LYS A 70 1.87 -6.22 -7.33
N LEU A 71 1.76 -7.47 -7.79
CA LEU A 71 0.57 -8.30 -7.64
C LEU A 71 0.28 -8.63 -6.17
N GLU A 72 1.32 -8.90 -5.37
CA GLU A 72 1.18 -9.18 -3.94
C GLU A 72 0.77 -7.91 -3.17
N ILE A 73 1.34 -6.75 -3.52
CA ILE A 73 0.91 -5.46 -2.96
C ILE A 73 -0.58 -5.24 -3.23
N LYS A 74 -1.03 -5.41 -4.48
CA LYS A 74 -2.44 -5.28 -4.85
C LYS A 74 -3.33 -6.22 -4.04
N LYS A 75 -2.97 -7.50 -3.89
CA LYS A 75 -3.72 -8.47 -3.09
C LYS A 75 -3.86 -8.03 -1.63
N ILE A 76 -2.77 -7.57 -1.01
CA ILE A 76 -2.77 -7.10 0.38
C ILE A 76 -3.68 -5.88 0.54
N VAL A 77 -3.63 -4.95 -0.42
CA VAL A 77 -4.50 -3.77 -0.43
C VAL A 77 -5.96 -4.17 -0.56
N ILE A 78 -6.29 -5.04 -1.52
CA ILE A 78 -7.66 -5.52 -1.74
C ILE A 78 -8.18 -6.29 -0.52
N ASP A 79 -7.39 -7.17 0.10
CA ASP A 79 -7.76 -7.87 1.34
C ASP A 79 -8.05 -6.87 2.48
N THR A 80 -7.20 -5.85 2.61
CA THR A 80 -7.34 -4.84 3.66
C THR A 80 -8.58 -3.97 3.41
N LEU A 81 -8.80 -3.54 2.18
CA LEU A 81 -10.01 -2.79 1.80
C LEU A 81 -11.27 -3.65 1.95
N LEU A 82 -11.26 -4.93 1.56
CA LEU A 82 -12.42 -5.82 1.71
C LEU A 82 -12.86 -5.98 3.16
N LYS A 83 -11.90 -5.99 4.10
CA LYS A 83 -12.16 -6.05 5.55
C LYS A 83 -12.64 -4.73 6.13
N PHE A 84 -12.26 -3.61 5.52
CA PHE A 84 -12.63 -2.27 5.98
C PHE A 84 -13.93 -1.76 5.33
N ASP A 85 -13.95 -1.66 4.00
CA ASP A 85 -15.04 -1.14 3.19
C ASP A 85 -15.09 -1.84 1.83
N LYS A 86 -16.13 -2.67 1.62
CA LYS A 86 -16.30 -3.43 0.37
C LYS A 86 -16.46 -2.54 -0.86
N VAL A 87 -17.02 -1.35 -0.71
CA VAL A 87 -17.21 -0.40 -1.83
C VAL A 87 -15.86 0.15 -2.29
N ALA A 88 -15.01 0.56 -1.33
CA ALA A 88 -13.64 0.98 -1.60
C ALA A 88 -12.82 -0.12 -2.25
N ALA A 89 -12.99 -1.38 -1.82
CA ALA A 89 -12.31 -2.53 -2.41
C ALA A 89 -12.71 -2.74 -3.88
N THR A 90 -14.00 -2.64 -4.19
CA THR A 90 -14.51 -2.74 -5.58
C THR A 90 -13.98 -1.60 -6.43
N HIS A 91 -13.97 -0.37 -5.90
CA HIS A 91 -13.39 0.79 -6.59
C HIS A 91 -11.92 0.56 -6.90
N TYR A 92 -11.13 0.18 -5.90
CA TYR A 92 -9.70 -0.11 -6.07
C TYR A 92 -9.46 -1.21 -7.10
N GLN A 93 -10.22 -2.30 -7.05
CA GLN A 93 -10.09 -3.42 -7.99
C GLN A 93 -10.42 -3.02 -9.44
N ALA A 94 -11.37 -2.11 -9.65
CA ALA A 94 -11.70 -1.58 -10.97
C ALA A 94 -10.56 -0.75 -11.58
N PHE A 95 -9.86 0.05 -10.76
CA PHE A 95 -8.71 0.85 -11.20
C PHE A 95 -7.38 0.06 -11.23
N HIS A 96 -7.28 -1.01 -10.43
CA HIS A 96 -6.08 -1.82 -10.29
C HIS A 96 -6.39 -3.33 -10.42
N PRO A 97 -6.73 -3.81 -11.63
CA PRO A 97 -7.03 -5.22 -11.85
C PRO A 97 -5.81 -6.12 -11.53
N LEU A 98 -6.09 -7.35 -11.11
CA LEU A 98 -5.10 -8.39 -10.78
C LEU A 98 -4.56 -9.15 -12.01
N THR A 99 -4.81 -8.65 -13.22
CA THR A 99 -4.31 -9.21 -14.49
C THR A 99 -2.80 -9.14 -14.60
#